data_AF-I4FSL0-F1
#
_entry.id   AF-I4FSL0-F1
#
_cell.length_a   1.000
_cell.length_b   1.000
_cell.length_c   1.000
_cell.angle_alpha   90.00
_cell.angle_beta   90.00
_cell.angle_gamma   90.00
#
_symmetry.space_group_name_H-M   'P 1'
#
loop_
_entity.id
_entity.type
_entity.pdbx_description
1 polymer ?
#
loop_
_entity_poly.entity_id
_entity_poly.type
_entity_poly.pdbx_seq_one_letter_code
_entity_poly.pdbx_strand_id
1 'polypeptide(L)' 'MIAVTMMKCACESCLCVVLIADAIKKNDQYYCSQACANGHVNENEKGCGHQGCGCV' A
#
# COMPACT_ATOMS: atom_id res chain seq x y z
N MET A 1 -16.37 20.64 -4.44
CA MET A 1 -15.05 20.03 -4.21
C MET A 1 -15.21 18.53 -4.39
N ILE A 2 -14.43 17.93 -5.29
CA ILE A 2 -14.35 16.47 -5.38
C ILE A 2 -13.34 16.00 -4.32
N ALA A 3 -13.82 15.25 -3.33
CA ALA A 3 -12.95 14.67 -2.32
C ALA A 3 -12.31 13.41 -2.91
N VAL A 4 -10.99 13.36 -2.95
CA VAL A 4 -10.26 12.13 -3.30
C VAL A 4 -10.40 11.21 -2.10
N THR A 5 -11.12 10.11 -2.26
CA THR A 5 -11.36 9.12 -1.19
C THR A 5 -10.45 7.91 -1.30
N MET A 6 -9.78 7.73 -2.45
CA MET A 6 -9.00 6.57 -2.80
C MET A 6 -7.70 6.98 -3.47
N MET A 7 -6.62 6.25 -3.17
CA MET A 7 -5.30 6.50 -3.73
C MET A 7 -4.52 5.21 -3.94
N LYS A 8 -3.59 5.23 -4.90
CA LYS A 8 -2.65 4.14 -5.12
C LYS A 8 -1.73 4.01 -3.90
N CYS A 9 -1.48 2.78 -3.47
CA CYS A 9 -0.48 2.47 -2.45
C CYS A 9 0.85 3.14 -2.80
N ALA A 10 1.49 3.77 -1.81
CA ALA A 10 2.74 4.50 -2.02
C ALA A 10 3.95 3.62 -2.38
N CYS A 11 3.84 2.30 -2.24
CA CYS A 11 4.85 1.37 -2.75
C CYS A 11 4.87 1.41 -4.28
N GLU A 12 6.02 1.72 -4.90
CA GLU A 12 6.15 1.93 -6.35
C GLU A 12 5.67 0.73 -7.17
N SER A 13 6.09 -0.47 -6.77
CA SER A 13 5.72 -1.75 -7.38
C SER A 13 4.30 -2.20 -7.04
N CYS A 14 3.60 -1.51 -6.14
CA CYS A 14 2.26 -1.89 -5.71
C CYS A 14 1.18 -1.30 -6.61
N LEU A 15 0.31 -2.17 -7.12
CA LEU A 15 -0.82 -1.79 -7.98
C LEU A 15 -2.12 -1.64 -7.20
N CYS A 16 -2.09 -1.79 -5.88
CA CYS A 16 -3.27 -1.70 -5.04
C CYS A 16 -3.75 -0.24 -4.94
N VAL A 17 -5.06 -0.05 -5.12
CA VAL A 17 -5.75 1.20 -4.79
C VAL A 17 -6.45 0.99 -3.46
N VAL A 18 -6.28 1.93 -2.54
CA VAL A 18 -6.86 1.86 -1.20
C VAL A 18 -7.60 3.13 -0.85
N LEU A 19 -8.62 2.97 -0.02
CA LEU A 19 -9.36 4.09 0.55
C LEU A 19 -8.47 4.82 1.54
N ILE A 20 -8.39 6.13 1.44
CA ILE A 20 -7.60 6.99 2.33
C ILE A 20 -8.04 6.81 3.80
N ALA A 21 -9.32 6.52 4.03
CA ALA A 21 -9.89 6.29 5.35
C ALA A 21 -9.43 4.97 6.00
N ASP A 22 -9.19 3.94 5.20
CA ASP A 22 -8.81 2.59 5.66
C ASP A 22 -7.32 2.27 5.46
N ALA A 23 -6.63 3.09 4.68
CA ALA A 23 -5.22 2.90 4.34
C ALA A 23 -4.31 3.23 5.52
N ILE A 24 -3.20 2.50 5.59
CA ILE A 24 -2.19 2.71 6.63
C ILE A 24 -1.41 3.98 6.27
N LYS A 25 -1.62 5.06 7.04
CA LYS A 25 -0.86 6.30 6.89
C LYS A 25 0.46 6.22 7.66
N LYS A 26 1.60 6.29 6.96
CA LYS A 26 2.95 6.32 7.55
C LYS A 26 3.82 7.30 6.79
N ASN A 27 4.49 8.21 7.49
CA ASN A 27 5.36 9.22 6.86
C ASN A 27 4.65 10.02 5.74
N ASP A 28 3.40 10.43 6.01
CA ASP A 28 2.47 11.10 5.07
C ASP A 28 2.09 10.31 3.80
N GLN A 29 2.54 9.05 3.70
CA GLN A 29 2.22 8.14 2.61
C GLN A 29 1.17 7.13 3.06
N TYR A 30 0.37 6.64 2.10
CA TYR A 30 -0.69 5.69 2.38
C TYR A 30 -0.38 4.33 1.75
N TYR A 31 -0.53 3.28 2.53
CA TYR A 31 -0.15 1.93 2.16
C TYR A 31 -1.33 0.97 2.27
N CYS A 32 -1.33 -0.04 1.40
CA CYS A 32 -2.38 -1.04 1.38
C CYS A 32 -2.25 -2.11 2.46
N SER A 33 -1.06 -2.30 3.02
CA SER A 33 -0.77 -3.27 4.05
C SER A 33 0.50 -2.88 4.82
N GLN A 34 0.71 -3.46 6.01
CA GLN A 34 1.90 -3.20 6.82
C GLN A 34 3.19 -3.57 6.10
N ALA A 35 3.17 -4.61 5.26
CA ALA A 35 4.33 -5.01 4.45
C ALA A 35 4.81 -3.88 3.52
N CYS A 36 3.89 -3.22 2.81
CA CYS A 36 4.23 -2.06 1.99
C CYS A 36 4.67 -0.86 2.82
N ALA A 37 4.04 -0.63 3.98
CA ALA A 37 4.43 0.45 4.89
C ALA A 37 5.81 0.23 5.54
N ASN A 38 6.24 -1.03 5.65
CA ASN A 38 7.56 -1.42 6.13
C ASN A 38 8.56 -1.60 4.99
N GLY A 39 8.14 -1.50 3.73
CA GLY A 39 9.01 -1.58 2.56
C GLY A 39 9.52 -2.98 2.25
N HIS A 40 8.75 -4.02 2.58
CA HIS A 40 9.09 -5.43 2.26
C HIS A 40 10.48 -5.86 2.78
N VAL A 41 10.90 -5.31 3.93
CA VAL A 41 12.24 -5.53 4.51
C VAL A 41 12.50 -6.96 4.98
N ASN A 42 11.46 -7.76 5.20
CA ASN A 42 11.63 -9.15 5.58
C ASN A 42 11.70 -10.04 4.33
N GLU A 43 12.70 -10.93 4.29
CA GLU A 43 12.92 -11.93 3.22
C GLU A 43 11.69 -12.82 2.91
N ASN A 44 10.72 -12.88 3.83
CA ASN A 44 9.50 -13.68 3.70
C ASN A 44 8.22 -12.83 3.49
N GLU A 45 8.33 -11.50 3.48
CA GLU A 45 7.20 -10.62 3.13
C GLU A 45 7.09 -10.55 1.61
N LYS A 46 6.52 -11.62 1.01
CA LYS A 46 6.15 -11.67 -0.42
C LYS A 46 4.99 -10.71 -0.67
N GLY A 47 5.30 -9.43 -0.65
CA GLY A 47 4.37 -8.39 -0.98
C GLY A 47 3.28 -8.10 0.01
N CYS A 48 2.28 -7.41 -0.53
CA CYS A 48 1.12 -6.87 0.14
C CYS A 48 0.05 -7.94 0.44
N GLY A 49 0.24 -9.17 -0.05
CA GLY A 49 -0.72 -10.28 0.10
C GLY A 49 -1.97 -10.17 -0.78
N HIS A 50 -2.11 -9.09 -1.56
CA HIS A 50 -3.22 -8.93 -2.50
C HIS A 50 -3.03 -9.79 -3.74
N GLN A 51 -4.05 -10.58 -4.08
CA GLN A 51 -4.04 -11.41 -5.28
C GLN A 51 -3.85 -10.55 -6.53
N GLY A 52 -2.82 -10.85 -7.33
CA GLY A 52 -2.46 -10.09 -8.53
C GLY A 52 -1.53 -8.89 -8.27
N CYS A 53 -1.21 -8.57 -7.02
CA CYS A 53 -0.22 -7.54 -6.70
C CYS A 53 1.11 -8.19 -6.31
N GLY A 54 2.05 -8.24 -7.25
CA GLY A 54 3.41 -8.75 -7.05
C GLY A 54 4.38 -7.71 -6.46
N CYS A 55 3.88 -6.82 -5.59
CA CYS A 55 4.73 -5.85 -4.91
C CYS A 55 5.75 -6.62 -4.03
N VAL A 56 7.04 -6.27 -4.05
CA VAL A 56 8.12 -6.86 -3.23
C VAL A 56 9.17 -5.81 -2.97
#